data_AF-M3D5R0-F1
#
_entry.id   AF-M3D5R0-F1
#
_cell.length_a   1.000
_cell.length_b   1.000
_cell.length_c   1.000
_cell.angle_alpha   90.00
_cell.angle_beta   90.00
_cell.angle_gamma   90.00
#
_symmetry.space_group_name_H-M   'P 1'
#
loop_
_entity.id
_entity.type
_entity.pdbx_description
1 polymer ?
#
loop_
_entity_poly.entity_id
_entity_poly.type
_entity_poly.pdbx_seq_one_letter_code
_entity_poly.pdbx_strand_id
1 'polypeptide(L)'
;MNTLTIFVSSLAVLASASRPQRALNSRSSSSGPAAVDATYDGSCFYPKPTEDFVLQDYLGRWYQAASTTFGPTTGCECVFADYALNDNGTVNVKNGCARNGTVSEIRIEGTATPFLPEAGYGASGVLQVQFPGQPPSSCPGPNYVVQDIGVNADEDCPGRDSALDENAFAIVQSTNFTTLFLLSRNQSPSNASIEAWLERARMLGAKLDNVALTNQTGCQFPPEAA
;
A
#
# COMPACT_ATOMS: atom_id res chain seq x y z
N MET A 1 -48.45 -65.17 -11.24
CA MET A 1 -47.96 -63.77 -11.32
C MET A 1 -47.69 -63.51 -12.79
N ASN A 2 -48.63 -62.82 -13.45
CA ASN A 2 -48.75 -62.79 -14.91
C ASN A 2 -47.76 -61.81 -15.56
N THR A 3 -47.12 -62.29 -16.62
CA THR A 3 -46.57 -61.56 -17.75
C THR A 3 -47.68 -60.81 -18.51
N LEU A 4 -47.46 -59.54 -18.87
CA LEU A 4 -48.11 -58.95 -20.03
C LEU A 4 -47.18 -57.94 -20.71
N THR A 5 -46.70 -58.35 -21.88
CA THR A 5 -45.98 -57.55 -22.87
C THR A 5 -47.00 -56.73 -23.67
N ILE A 6 -46.80 -55.43 -23.82
CA ILE A 6 -47.43 -54.65 -24.89
C ILE A 6 -46.34 -53.82 -25.58
N PHE A 7 -46.12 -54.13 -26.85
CA PHE A 7 -45.38 -53.32 -27.81
C PHE A 7 -46.29 -52.18 -28.29
N VAL A 8 -45.79 -50.95 -28.29
CA VAL A 8 -46.28 -49.90 -29.19
C VAL A 8 -45.09 -49.26 -29.89
N SER A 9 -45.13 -49.36 -31.21
CA SER A 9 -44.13 -48.93 -32.17
C SER A 9 -44.39 -47.49 -32.64
N SER A 10 -43.27 -46.79 -32.90
CA SER A 10 -43.11 -45.73 -33.91
C SER A 10 -43.60 -44.32 -33.59
N LEU A 11 -42.67 -43.36 -33.52
CA LEU A 11 -42.40 -42.44 -34.63
C LEU A 11 -41.07 -41.69 -34.35
N ALA A 12 -40.12 -41.80 -35.27
CA ALA A 12 -38.90 -41.01 -35.27
C ALA A 12 -39.21 -39.59 -35.78
N VAL A 13 -38.83 -38.57 -35.01
CA VAL A 13 -38.70 -37.19 -35.50
C VAL A 13 -37.25 -36.77 -35.29
N LEU A 14 -36.50 -36.71 -36.39
CA LEU A 14 -35.19 -36.07 -36.45
C LEU A 14 -35.42 -34.55 -36.42
N ALA A 15 -35.28 -33.94 -35.24
CA ALA A 15 -35.15 -32.50 -35.10
C ALA A 15 -33.66 -32.16 -34.97
N SER A 16 -33.05 -31.76 -36.09
CA SER A 16 -31.74 -31.10 -36.10
C SER A 16 -31.86 -29.73 -35.45
N ALA A 17 -31.70 -29.66 -34.13
CA ALA A 17 -31.51 -28.40 -33.43
C ALA A 17 -30.02 -28.11 -33.36
N SER A 18 -29.57 -27.23 -34.25
CA SER A 18 -28.28 -26.55 -34.22
C SER A 18 -28.05 -25.98 -32.81
N ARG A 19 -27.06 -26.51 -32.09
CA ARG A 19 -26.62 -25.92 -30.83
C ARG A 19 -26.14 -24.50 -31.11
N PRO A 20 -26.63 -23.48 -30.39
CA PRO A 20 -26.06 -22.15 -30.51
C PRO A 20 -24.59 -22.23 -30.08
N GLN A 21 -23.68 -21.79 -30.95
CA GLN A 21 -22.29 -21.60 -30.60
C GLN A 21 -22.26 -20.70 -29.37
N ARG A 22 -21.81 -21.28 -28.24
CA ARG A 22 -21.49 -20.53 -27.03
C ARG A 22 -20.42 -19.53 -27.46
N ALA A 23 -20.82 -18.27 -27.63
CA ALA A 23 -19.89 -17.18 -27.83
C ALA A 23 -18.89 -17.27 -26.68
N LEU A 24 -17.65 -17.63 -27.00
CA LEU A 24 -16.53 -17.39 -26.11
C LEU A 24 -16.52 -15.88 -25.96
N ASN A 25 -17.06 -15.38 -24.84
CA ASN A 25 -16.80 -14.03 -24.39
C ASN A 25 -15.28 -13.90 -24.38
N SER A 26 -14.74 -13.23 -25.41
CA SER A 26 -13.39 -12.72 -25.32
C SER A 26 -13.42 -11.84 -24.08
N ARG A 27 -12.68 -12.26 -23.04
CA ARG A 27 -12.32 -11.33 -21.97
C ARG A 27 -11.57 -10.22 -22.69
N SER A 28 -12.27 -9.12 -22.93
CA SER A 28 -11.65 -7.86 -23.24
C SER A 28 -10.67 -7.61 -22.10
N SER A 29 -9.39 -7.79 -22.38
CA SER A 29 -8.32 -7.30 -21.52
C SER A 29 -8.46 -5.79 -21.53
N SER A 30 -9.24 -5.24 -20.59
CA SER A 30 -9.28 -3.82 -20.34
C SER A 30 -7.90 -3.43 -19.79
N SER A 31 -6.99 -3.09 -20.69
CA SER A 31 -5.67 -2.54 -20.39
C SER A 31 -5.76 -1.08 -19.97
N GLY A 32 -6.70 -0.77 -19.08
CA GLY A 32 -6.72 0.43 -18.27
C GLY A 32 -6.38 0.02 -16.82
N PRO A 33 -5.79 0.90 -16.01
CA PRO A 33 -5.66 0.60 -14.59
C PRO A 33 -7.06 0.26 -14.06
N ALA A 34 -7.17 -0.87 -13.37
CA ALA A 34 -8.39 -1.18 -12.65
C ALA A 34 -8.70 0.02 -11.75
N ALA A 35 -9.93 0.54 -11.83
CA ALA A 35 -10.36 1.55 -10.87
C ALA A 35 -10.16 0.97 -9.46
N VAL A 36 -9.52 1.72 -8.58
CA VAL A 36 -9.25 1.29 -7.20
C VAL A 36 -10.21 1.99 -6.26
N ASP A 37 -10.52 1.33 -5.15
CA ASP A 37 -11.35 1.92 -4.11
C ASP A 37 -10.63 3.08 -3.42
N ALA A 38 -11.38 4.15 -3.16
CA ALA A 38 -10.93 5.33 -2.44
C ALA A 38 -12.09 5.97 -1.67
N THR A 39 -11.78 6.69 -0.59
CA THR A 39 -12.74 7.58 0.07
C THR A 39 -12.72 8.94 -0.63
N TYR A 40 -13.87 9.54 -0.92
CA TYR A 40 -13.98 10.91 -1.43
C TYR A 40 -14.80 11.75 -0.46
N ASP A 41 -14.27 12.88 -0.02
CA ASP A 41 -14.91 13.75 0.98
C ASP A 41 -15.61 14.98 0.37
N GLY A 42 -15.73 15.03 -0.97
CA GLY A 42 -16.24 16.20 -1.69
C GLY A 42 -15.15 17.15 -2.18
N SER A 43 -13.88 16.93 -1.79
CA SER A 43 -12.75 17.72 -2.25
C SER A 43 -11.61 16.84 -2.77
N CYS A 44 -11.20 15.83 -1.99
CA CYS A 44 -10.04 15.01 -2.30
C CYS A 44 -10.33 13.51 -2.20
N PHE A 45 -9.54 12.71 -2.91
CA PHE A 45 -9.57 11.25 -2.84
C PHE A 45 -8.53 10.75 -1.86
N TYR A 46 -8.89 9.77 -1.03
CA TYR A 46 -8.01 9.16 -0.04
C TYR A 46 -7.89 7.67 -0.31
N PRO A 47 -6.68 7.10 -0.30
CA PRO A 47 -6.50 5.67 -0.41
C PRO A 47 -7.25 4.92 0.69
N LYS A 48 -7.65 3.67 0.44
CA LYS A 48 -8.22 2.81 1.48
C LYS A 48 -7.09 2.22 2.34
N PRO A 49 -7.10 2.43 3.68
CA PRO A 49 -6.12 1.81 4.55
C PRO A 49 -6.35 0.30 4.67
N THR A 50 -5.31 -0.43 5.07
CA THR A 50 -5.45 -1.83 5.48
C THR A 50 -6.17 -1.93 6.83
N GLU A 51 -6.92 -3.02 7.04
CA GLU A 51 -7.53 -3.36 8.32
C GLU A 51 -6.52 -3.98 9.31
N ASP A 52 -5.35 -4.39 8.82
CA ASP A 52 -4.31 -5.06 9.61
C ASP A 52 -3.36 -4.10 10.32
N PHE A 53 -3.53 -2.78 10.15
CA PHE A 53 -2.66 -1.80 10.77
C PHE A 53 -2.83 -1.75 12.29
N VAL A 54 -1.74 -2.03 13.01
CA VAL A 54 -1.60 -1.86 14.46
C VAL A 54 -0.51 -0.83 14.73
N LEU A 55 -0.88 0.29 15.35
CA LEU A 55 0.05 1.41 15.56
C LEU A 55 1.30 1.01 16.33
N GLN A 56 1.16 0.23 17.41
CA GLN A 56 2.29 -0.17 18.25
C GLN A 56 3.32 -1.00 17.47
N ASP A 57 2.85 -1.88 16.60
CA ASP A 57 3.70 -2.77 15.81
C ASP A 57 4.36 -2.03 14.65
N TYR A 58 3.80 -0.88 14.26
CA TYR A 58 4.35 0.01 13.23
C TYR A 58 5.49 0.91 13.73
N LEU A 59 5.60 1.13 15.04
CA LEU A 59 6.61 2.00 15.62
C LEU A 59 8.03 1.52 15.34
N GLY A 60 9.00 2.42 15.56
CA GLY A 60 10.41 2.20 15.35
C GLY A 60 10.88 2.55 13.94
N ARG A 61 12.02 2.00 13.53
CA ARG A 61 12.66 2.39 12.27
C ARG A 61 12.04 1.73 11.03
N TRP A 62 11.88 2.54 10.00
CA TRP A 62 11.62 2.11 8.62
C TRP A 62 12.60 2.76 7.64
N TYR A 63 13.05 1.98 6.67
CA TYR A 63 13.89 2.44 5.55
C TYR A 63 13.02 2.69 4.33
N GLN A 64 13.25 3.79 3.63
CA GLN A 64 12.54 4.04 2.37
C GLN A 64 13.18 3.17 1.28
N ALA A 65 12.46 2.17 0.76
CA ALA A 65 12.93 1.35 -0.35
C ALA A 65 12.71 2.06 -1.70
N ALA A 66 11.55 2.69 -1.86
CA ALA A 66 11.21 3.49 -3.02
C ALA A 66 10.23 4.60 -2.64
N SER A 67 10.20 5.68 -3.42
CA SER A 67 9.22 6.74 -3.24
C SER A 67 8.96 7.47 -4.55
N THR A 68 7.79 8.09 -4.67
CA THR A 68 7.61 9.16 -5.66
C THR A 68 8.68 10.23 -5.42
N THR A 69 9.33 10.71 -6.48
CA THR A 69 10.31 11.80 -6.37
C THR A 69 9.59 13.13 -6.12
N PHE A 70 9.90 13.81 -5.02
CA PHE A 70 9.43 15.17 -4.75
C PHE A 70 10.56 16.03 -4.19
N GLY A 71 10.54 17.33 -4.50
CA GLY A 71 11.68 18.26 -4.32
C GLY A 71 12.49 18.18 -3.01
N PRO A 72 11.87 18.04 -1.82
CA PRO A 72 12.57 17.93 -0.53
C PRO A 72 13.58 16.78 -0.43
N THR A 73 13.31 15.63 -1.05
CA THR A 73 14.13 14.42 -0.96
C THR A 73 15.05 14.24 -2.16
N THR A 74 15.07 15.18 -3.12
CA THR A 74 15.99 15.14 -4.26
C THR A 74 17.44 15.03 -3.79
N GLY A 75 18.14 14.04 -4.33
CA GLY A 75 19.55 13.73 -4.00
C GLY A 75 19.77 13.13 -2.62
N CYS A 76 18.71 12.72 -1.90
CA CYS A 76 18.87 11.93 -0.67
C CYS A 76 19.12 10.46 -0.97
N GLU A 77 20.09 9.89 -0.26
CA GLU A 77 20.34 8.45 -0.13
C GLU A 77 20.15 8.08 1.35
N CYS A 78 20.18 6.79 1.70
CA CYS A 78 20.07 6.33 3.08
C CYS A 78 18.86 6.93 3.81
N VAL A 79 17.69 6.96 3.16
CA VAL A 79 16.51 7.62 3.72
C VAL A 79 15.84 6.69 4.72
N PHE A 80 15.53 7.20 5.90
CA PHE A 80 14.85 6.46 6.96
C PHE A 80 13.93 7.37 7.77
N ALA A 81 13.01 6.74 8.49
CA ALA A 81 12.11 7.37 9.44
C ALA A 81 12.08 6.56 10.73
N ASP A 82 12.24 7.22 11.87
CA ASP A 82 12.00 6.65 13.19
C ASP A 82 10.66 7.16 13.72
N TYR A 83 9.80 6.24 14.17
CA TYR A 83 8.47 6.52 14.70
C TYR A 83 8.40 6.18 16.18
N ALA A 84 8.15 7.17 17.03
CA ALA A 84 8.02 6.98 18.47
C ALA A 84 6.66 7.49 18.98
N LEU A 85 6.05 6.80 19.95
CA LEU A 85 4.76 7.20 20.50
C LEU A 85 4.94 8.33 21.52
N ASN A 86 4.12 9.37 21.40
CA ASN A 86 4.02 10.41 22.41
C ASN A 86 2.93 10.06 23.44
N ASP A 87 3.04 10.60 24.66
CA ASP A 87 2.07 10.39 25.76
C ASP A 87 0.62 10.77 25.39
N ASN A 88 0.45 11.68 24.44
CA ASN A 88 -0.85 12.16 23.97
C ASN A 88 -1.47 11.29 22.85
N GLY A 89 -0.85 10.17 22.49
CA GLY A 89 -1.31 9.25 21.44
C GLY A 89 -0.96 9.67 20.00
N THR A 90 -0.24 10.79 19.82
CA THR A 90 0.39 11.13 18.53
C THR A 90 1.72 10.41 18.37
N VAL A 91 2.28 10.42 17.16
CA VAL A 91 3.58 9.81 16.86
C VAL A 91 4.59 10.90 16.53
N ASN A 92 5.74 10.88 17.18
CA ASN A 92 6.90 11.66 16.76
C ASN A 92 7.53 10.99 15.54
N VAL A 93 7.78 11.77 14.49
CA VAL A 93 8.36 11.28 13.22
C VAL A 93 9.70 11.95 13.00
N LYS A 94 10.79 11.18 13.05
CA LYS A 94 12.14 11.69 12.81
C LYS A 94 12.67 11.16 11.49
N ASN A 95 12.79 12.03 10.48
CA ASN A 95 13.30 11.65 9.17
C ASN A 95 14.78 12.00 9.04
N GLY A 96 15.55 11.07 8.48
CA GLY A 96 16.95 11.26 8.14
C GLY A 96 17.25 10.87 6.68
N CYS A 97 18.30 11.46 6.12
CA CYS A 97 18.93 10.95 4.91
C CYS A 97 20.41 11.35 4.84
N ALA A 98 21.17 10.71 3.96
CA ALA A 98 22.49 11.12 3.52
C ALA A 98 22.42 12.06 2.32
N ARG A 99 23.39 12.97 2.20
CA ARG A 99 23.70 13.71 0.98
C ARG A 99 25.22 13.74 0.84
N ASN A 100 25.75 13.41 -0.35
CA ASN A 100 27.19 13.37 -0.61
C ASN A 100 27.97 12.44 0.35
N GLY A 101 27.42 11.28 0.70
CA GLY A 101 28.07 10.29 1.56
C GLY A 101 28.12 10.62 3.05
N THR A 102 27.63 11.78 3.49
CA THR A 102 27.45 12.08 4.92
C THR A 102 25.99 11.84 5.30
N VAL A 103 25.74 10.80 6.10
CA VAL A 103 24.44 10.54 6.73
C VAL A 103 24.19 11.65 7.75
N SER A 104 23.09 12.39 7.61
CA SER A 104 22.66 13.30 8.66
C SER A 104 21.94 12.50 9.74
N GLU A 105 22.32 12.70 11.00
CA GLU A 105 21.75 11.97 12.14
C GLU A 105 20.23 12.06 12.16
N ILE A 106 19.64 13.26 12.09
CA ILE A 106 18.20 13.50 11.90
C ILE A 106 18.07 14.84 11.16
N ARG A 107 17.27 14.90 10.09
CA ARG A 107 17.11 16.13 9.29
C ARG A 107 15.90 16.94 9.66
N ILE A 108 14.81 16.28 10.04
CA ILE A 108 13.57 16.96 10.39
C ILE A 108 12.73 16.09 11.32
N GLU A 109 12.13 16.73 12.30
CA GLU A 109 11.17 16.11 13.22
C GLU A 109 9.78 16.67 12.96
N GLY A 110 8.79 15.80 13.00
CA GLY A 110 7.39 16.13 12.81
C GLY A 110 6.48 15.33 13.73
N THR A 111 5.18 15.49 13.52
CA THR A 111 4.15 14.80 14.29
C THR A 111 3.16 14.14 13.34
N ALA A 112 2.83 12.88 13.59
CA ALA A 112 1.72 12.19 12.95
C ALA A 112 0.57 12.04 13.95
N THR A 113 -0.58 12.62 13.61
CA THR A 113 -1.81 12.54 14.40
C THR A 113 -2.75 11.54 13.77
N PRO A 114 -3.15 10.45 14.44
CA PRO A 114 -4.14 9.52 13.92
C PRO A 114 -5.51 10.19 13.75
N PHE A 115 -6.20 9.88 12.65
CA PHE A 115 -7.63 10.19 12.53
C PHE A 115 -8.45 9.18 13.33
N LEU A 116 -9.50 9.68 13.98
CA LEU A 116 -10.48 8.81 14.63
C LEU A 116 -11.40 8.15 13.58
N PRO A 117 -11.90 6.92 13.83
CA PRO A 117 -12.77 6.21 12.88
C PRO A 117 -14.01 7.02 12.44
N GLU A 118 -14.56 7.85 13.33
CA GLU A 118 -15.74 8.67 13.07
C GLU A 118 -15.51 9.74 11.99
N ALA A 119 -14.25 10.05 11.65
CA ALA A 119 -13.92 10.93 10.53
C ALA A 119 -14.18 10.28 9.16
N GLY A 120 -14.36 8.96 9.09
CA GLY A 120 -14.77 8.26 7.87
C GLY A 120 -13.64 7.94 6.87
N TYR A 121 -12.38 8.14 7.25
CA TYR A 121 -11.23 7.83 6.39
C TYR A 121 -10.72 6.38 6.52
N GLY A 122 -11.10 5.70 7.60
CA GLY A 122 -10.72 4.31 7.90
C GLY A 122 -10.68 4.08 9.41
N ALA A 123 -10.62 2.81 9.82
CA ALA A 123 -10.60 2.46 11.24
C ALA A 123 -9.23 2.70 11.90
N SER A 124 -8.15 2.60 11.13
CA SER A 124 -6.76 2.73 11.58
C SER A 124 -5.85 3.04 10.38
N GLY A 125 -4.56 3.29 10.60
CA GLY A 125 -3.57 3.48 9.52
C GLY A 125 -3.73 4.80 8.73
N VAL A 126 -4.54 5.74 9.23
CA VAL A 126 -4.81 7.03 8.61
C VAL A 126 -4.29 8.15 9.50
N LEU A 127 -3.25 8.86 9.06
CA LEU A 127 -2.57 9.87 9.86
C LEU A 127 -2.47 11.21 9.12
N GLN A 128 -2.48 12.29 9.90
CA GLN A 128 -2.04 13.61 9.49
C GLN A 128 -0.60 13.82 9.94
N VAL A 129 0.34 13.76 9.00
CA VAL A 129 1.75 14.05 9.23
C VAL A 129 2.03 15.52 8.95
N GLN A 130 2.66 16.21 9.90
CA GLN A 130 3.01 17.61 9.79
C GLN A 130 4.45 17.84 10.24
N PHE A 131 5.21 18.59 9.43
CA PHE A 131 6.56 19.05 9.75
C PHE A 131 6.60 20.58 9.94
N PRO A 132 7.56 21.11 10.71
CA PRO A 132 7.79 22.55 10.85
C PRO A 132 7.95 23.23 9.49
N GLY A 133 7.23 24.33 9.28
CA GLY A 133 7.30 25.14 8.06
C GLY A 133 6.52 24.60 6.85
N GLN A 134 5.87 23.43 6.96
CA GLN A 134 4.96 22.98 5.92
C GLN A 134 3.66 23.80 5.93
N PRO A 135 3.20 24.31 4.78
CA PRO A 135 1.91 24.97 4.69
C PRO A 135 0.77 23.98 4.98
N PRO A 136 -0.39 24.48 5.43
CA PRO A 136 -1.55 23.63 5.63
C PRO A 136 -1.96 22.95 4.31
N SER A 137 -2.29 21.66 4.39
CA SER A 137 -2.82 20.90 3.27
C SER A 137 -4.13 21.51 2.77
N SER A 138 -4.32 21.55 1.44
CA SER A 138 -5.61 21.93 0.85
C SER A 138 -6.68 20.85 1.04
N CYS A 139 -6.27 19.60 1.29
CA CYS A 139 -7.15 18.49 1.62
C CYS A 139 -7.27 18.36 3.15
N PRO A 140 -8.49 18.27 3.71
CA PRO A 140 -8.70 18.25 5.16
C PRO A 140 -8.41 16.90 5.82
N GLY A 141 -8.37 15.80 5.06
CA GLY A 141 -8.17 14.45 5.57
C GLY A 141 -6.70 14.02 5.72
N PRO A 142 -6.45 12.70 5.85
CA PRO A 142 -5.11 12.18 6.06
C PRO A 142 -4.21 12.36 4.84
N ASN A 143 -2.94 12.66 5.09
CA ASN A 143 -1.89 12.75 4.08
C ASN A 143 -0.88 11.59 4.17
N TYR A 144 -1.10 10.65 5.09
CA TYR A 144 -0.33 9.42 5.26
C TYR A 144 -1.30 8.27 5.53
N VAL A 145 -1.52 7.41 4.53
CA VAL A 145 -2.43 6.28 4.60
C VAL A 145 -1.69 4.98 4.35
N VAL A 146 -1.62 4.11 5.35
CA VAL A 146 -1.03 2.77 5.23
C VAL A 146 -2.04 1.84 4.58
N GLN A 147 -1.81 1.50 3.30
CA GLN A 147 -2.74 0.69 2.51
C GLN A 147 -2.47 -0.80 2.61
N ASP A 148 -1.23 -1.17 2.90
CA ASP A 148 -0.84 -2.56 3.05
C ASP A 148 0.42 -2.68 3.91
N ILE A 149 0.54 -3.78 4.65
CA ILE A 149 1.67 -4.07 5.51
C ILE A 149 1.84 -5.59 5.61
N GLY A 150 3.04 -6.10 5.38
CA GLY A 150 3.24 -7.55 5.25
C GLY A 150 4.68 -7.93 4.96
N VAL A 151 4.96 -9.23 4.93
CA VAL A 151 6.25 -9.77 4.48
C VAL A 151 6.21 -10.10 2.99
N ASN A 152 5.10 -10.68 2.52
CA ASN A 152 4.89 -11.11 1.14
C ASN A 152 3.84 -10.23 0.46
N ALA A 153 4.11 -9.76 -0.76
CA ALA A 153 3.22 -8.84 -1.49
C ALA A 153 1.98 -9.51 -2.11
N ASP A 154 2.00 -10.83 -2.24
CA ASP A 154 0.93 -11.68 -2.79
C ASP A 154 0.03 -12.30 -1.72
N GLU A 155 0.38 -12.12 -0.45
CA GLU A 155 -0.38 -12.63 0.68
C GLU A 155 -1.53 -11.68 1.02
N ASP A 156 -2.76 -12.14 0.85
CA ASP A 156 -3.94 -11.42 1.29
C ASP A 156 -4.13 -11.65 2.80
N CYS A 157 -4.16 -10.55 3.57
CA CYS A 157 -4.28 -10.51 5.03
C CYS A 157 -3.13 -11.22 5.79
N PRO A 158 -1.90 -10.68 5.75
CA PRO A 158 -0.70 -11.33 6.29
C PRO A 158 -0.67 -11.44 7.83
N GLY A 159 -1.69 -10.93 8.52
CA GLY A 159 -1.81 -11.00 9.98
C GLY A 159 -1.29 -9.73 10.66
N ARG A 160 -1.86 -9.43 11.82
CA ARG A 160 -1.71 -8.14 12.51
C ARG A 160 -0.31 -7.85 13.05
N ASP A 161 0.50 -8.88 13.26
CA ASP A 161 1.87 -8.78 13.75
C ASP A 161 2.92 -8.65 12.63
N SER A 162 2.50 -8.64 11.35
CA SER A 162 3.40 -8.56 10.20
C SER A 162 4.37 -7.37 10.25
N ALA A 163 3.96 -6.26 10.87
CA ALA A 163 4.79 -5.05 10.99
C ALA A 163 6.03 -5.23 11.89
N LEU A 164 6.04 -6.27 12.73
CA LEU A 164 7.15 -6.63 13.62
C LEU A 164 8.24 -7.45 12.91
N ASP A 165 7.95 -8.02 11.74
CA ASP A 165 8.91 -8.82 10.99
C ASP A 165 10.04 -7.93 10.45
N GLU A 166 11.29 -8.37 10.59
CA GLU A 166 12.48 -7.62 10.15
C GLU A 166 12.54 -7.41 8.63
N ASN A 167 11.75 -8.17 7.86
CA ASN A 167 11.62 -8.07 6.41
C ASN A 167 10.28 -7.49 5.96
N ALA A 168 9.48 -6.97 6.89
CA ALA A 168 8.20 -6.35 6.56
C ALA A 168 8.36 -5.16 5.62
N PHE A 169 7.33 -4.95 4.80
CA PHE A 169 7.12 -3.78 3.97
C PHE A 169 5.82 -3.09 4.35
N ALA A 170 5.76 -1.80 4.09
CA ALA A 170 4.53 -1.02 4.17
C ALA A 170 4.34 -0.16 2.91
N ILE A 171 3.13 -0.20 2.35
CA ILE A 171 2.70 0.68 1.27
C ILE A 171 1.97 1.85 1.90
N VAL A 172 2.55 3.04 1.77
CA VAL A 172 1.95 4.27 2.28
C VAL A 172 1.69 5.23 1.12
N GLN A 173 0.47 5.73 1.01
CA GLN A 173 0.13 6.73 0.00
C GLN A 173 -0.50 7.98 0.62
N SER A 174 -0.25 9.12 -0.02
CA SER A 174 -0.87 10.39 0.33
C SER A 174 -2.23 10.57 -0.35
N THR A 175 -2.95 11.62 0.07
CA THR A 175 -4.15 12.09 -0.61
C THR A 175 -3.94 12.24 -2.11
N ASN A 176 -4.97 11.97 -2.90
CA ASN A 176 -5.01 11.99 -4.36
C ASN A 176 -3.97 11.06 -5.04
N PHE A 177 -3.41 10.10 -4.29
CA PHE A 177 -2.38 9.18 -4.77
C PHE A 177 -1.19 9.92 -5.38
N THR A 178 -0.85 11.10 -4.81
CA THR A 178 0.22 11.96 -5.35
C THR A 178 1.60 11.52 -4.91
N THR A 179 1.70 10.76 -3.83
CA THR A 179 2.98 10.30 -3.28
C THR A 179 2.82 8.89 -2.75
N LEU A 180 3.71 8.01 -3.18
CA LEU A 180 3.95 6.69 -2.62
C LEU A 180 5.23 6.75 -1.77
N PHE A 181 5.17 6.19 -0.56
CA PHE A 181 6.34 5.75 0.19
C PHE A 181 6.24 4.23 0.31
N LEU A 182 7.19 3.54 -0.30
CA LEU A 182 7.40 2.11 -0.07
C LEU A 182 8.47 1.97 1.01
N LEU A 183 8.07 1.50 2.18
CA LEU A 183 8.91 1.37 3.34
C LEU A 183 9.26 -0.10 3.58
N SER A 184 10.44 -0.37 4.14
CA SER A 184 10.87 -1.70 4.56
C SER A 184 11.55 -1.66 5.93
N ARG A 185 11.35 -2.70 6.74
CA ARG A 185 12.11 -2.95 7.97
C ARG A 185 13.54 -3.39 7.66
N ASN A 186 13.75 -4.03 6.52
CA ASN A 186 15.07 -4.41 6.04
C ASN A 186 15.69 -3.21 5.31
N GLN A 187 16.93 -2.84 5.66
CA GLN A 187 17.67 -1.78 4.97
C GLN A 187 17.97 -2.13 3.51
N SER A 188 18.23 -3.39 3.21
CA SER A 188 18.68 -3.86 1.91
C SER A 188 17.84 -5.06 1.45
N PRO A 189 16.53 -4.89 1.25
CA PRO A 189 15.69 -5.94 0.73
C PRO A 189 16.08 -6.24 -0.73
N SER A 190 15.73 -7.44 -1.20
CA SER A 190 16.05 -7.83 -2.57
C SER A 190 15.28 -6.99 -3.59
N ASN A 191 15.87 -6.74 -4.76
CA ASN A 191 15.17 -6.04 -5.86
C ASN A 191 13.86 -6.74 -6.23
N ALA A 192 13.83 -8.08 -6.21
CA ALA A 192 12.62 -8.84 -6.49
C ALA A 192 11.49 -8.56 -5.47
N SER A 193 11.84 -8.43 -4.19
CA SER A 193 10.88 -8.04 -3.14
C SER A 193 10.36 -6.62 -3.38
N ILE A 194 11.26 -5.67 -3.68
CA ILE A 194 10.86 -4.28 -3.96
C ILE A 194 9.93 -4.22 -5.18
N GLU A 195 10.26 -4.92 -6.27
CA GLU A 195 9.45 -4.98 -7.49
C GLU A 195 8.07 -5.59 -7.22
N ALA A 196 7.98 -6.66 -6.44
CA ALA A 196 6.71 -7.27 -6.06
C ALA A 196 5.82 -6.30 -5.25
N TRP A 197 6.41 -5.58 -4.29
CA TRP A 197 5.68 -4.60 -3.49
C TRP A 197 5.30 -3.33 -4.27
N LEU A 198 6.11 -2.90 -5.24
CA LEU A 198 5.74 -1.83 -6.17
C LEU A 198 4.57 -2.23 -7.06
N GLU A 199 4.55 -3.48 -7.52
CA GLU A 199 3.44 -4.02 -8.30
C GLU A 199 2.15 -4.09 -7.46
N ARG A 200 2.24 -4.50 -6.19
CA ARG A 200 1.13 -4.42 -5.23
C ARG A 200 0.67 -2.97 -5.05
N ALA A 201 1.58 -2.02 -4.87
CA ALA A 201 1.24 -0.59 -4.76
C ALA A 201 0.52 -0.08 -6.03
N ARG A 202 0.95 -0.50 -7.22
CA ARG A 202 0.29 -0.18 -8.49
C ARG A 202 -1.14 -0.70 -8.54
N MET A 203 -1.37 -1.94 -8.09
CA MET A 203 -2.72 -2.51 -7.97
C MET A 203 -3.59 -1.74 -6.97
N LEU A 204 -2.98 -1.12 -5.96
CA LEU A 204 -3.62 -0.26 -4.96
C LEU A 204 -3.73 1.22 -5.38
N GLY A 205 -3.37 1.55 -6.63
CA GLY A 205 -3.58 2.88 -7.22
C GLY A 205 -2.34 3.78 -7.28
N ALA A 206 -1.17 3.30 -6.86
CA ALA A 206 0.05 4.08 -6.94
C ALA A 206 0.45 4.35 -8.40
N LYS A 207 0.87 5.60 -8.65
CA LYS A 207 1.42 6.01 -9.95
C LYS A 207 2.92 5.82 -9.96
N LEU A 208 3.38 4.78 -10.65
CA LEU A 208 4.80 4.39 -10.62
C LEU A 208 5.69 5.22 -11.56
N ASP A 209 5.13 6.01 -12.48
CA ASP A 209 5.87 6.76 -13.51
C ASP A 209 6.98 7.66 -12.95
N ASN A 210 6.80 8.17 -11.72
CA ASN A 210 7.76 9.04 -11.03
C ASN A 210 8.29 8.42 -9.73
N VAL A 211 8.20 7.09 -9.57
CA VAL A 211 8.74 6.38 -8.41
C VAL A 211 10.20 6.02 -8.69
N ALA A 212 11.08 6.36 -7.75
CA ALA A 212 12.49 6.01 -7.80
C ALA A 212 12.87 5.12 -6.62
N LEU A 213 13.78 4.18 -6.88
CA LEU A 213 14.43 3.41 -5.83
C LEU A 213 15.34 4.34 -5.00
N THR A 214 15.36 4.10 -3.70
CA THR A 214 16.25 4.83 -2.80
C THR A 214 17.54 4.03 -2.64
N ASN A 215 18.69 4.69 -2.80
CA ASN A 215 19.96 4.03 -2.55
C ASN A 215 20.17 3.83 -1.04
N GLN A 216 20.19 2.57 -0.59
CA GLN A 216 20.42 2.17 0.80
C GLN A 216 21.80 1.48 1.01
N THR A 217 22.65 1.47 -0.02
CA THR A 217 23.92 0.73 -0.02
C THR A 217 24.97 1.42 0.84
N GLY A 218 25.60 0.66 1.74
CA GLY A 218 26.72 1.17 2.55
C GLY A 218 26.33 2.23 3.57
N CYS A 219 25.04 2.37 3.88
CA CYS A 219 24.56 3.34 4.86
C CYS A 219 24.88 2.90 6.29
N GLN A 220 25.33 3.86 7.11
CA GLN A 220 25.47 3.72 8.55
C GLN A 220 24.46 4.62 9.23
N PHE A 221 23.49 4.03 9.91
CA PHE A 221 22.43 4.78 10.59
C PHE A 221 22.79 5.05 12.04
N PRO A 222 22.35 6.19 12.61
CA PRO A 222 22.41 6.39 14.05
C PRO A 222 21.56 5.33 14.76
N PRO A 223 21.74 5.13 16.08
CA PRO A 223 20.80 4.34 16.87
C PRO A 223 19.36 4.79 16.64
N GLU A 224 18.41 3.86 16.71
CA GLU A 224 17.00 4.18 16.62
C GLU A 224 16.62 5.18 17.72
N ALA A 225 15.96 6.26 17.33
CA ALA A 225 15.48 7.23 18.29
C ALA A 225 14.37 6.60 19.15
N ALA A 226 14.54 6.68 20.47
CA ALA A 226 13.49 6.36 21.44
C ALA A 226 12.37 7.40 21.41
#